data_AF-A0A369KTV8-F1
#
_entry.id   AF-A0A369KTV8-F1
#
_cell.length_a   1.000
_cell.length_b   1.000
_cell.length_c   1.000
_cell.angle_alpha   90.00
_cell.angle_beta   90.00
_cell.angle_gamma   90.00
#
_symmetry.space_group_name_H-M   'P 1'
#
loop_
_entity.id
_entity.type
_entity.pdbx_description
1 polymer ?
#
loop_
_entity_poly.entity_id
_entity_poly.type
_entity_poly.pdbx_seq_one_letter_code
_entity_poly.pdbx_strand_id
1 'polypeptide(L)'
;MNKVNLENPDCKQIVCISKGNLYLSKISDNVAPIFISNNLLDISYLENLLSYDKISETVYLICKNDIYAPSLNLLKKFYDNLNLEQNSSCFLGAIFVFQNKNLIAFLNFNVTYEDCEIEYICVSNDFKKKGVATLMLFYLDDFCKKIANNNVNKILLEVGENNLPAIHLYKKLNFNKVSERKKYYKNSENALILEKKI
;
A
#
# COMPACT_ATOMS: atom_id res chain seq x y z
N MET A 1 -14.83 24.39 -16.77
CA MET A 1 -14.20 23.20 -16.16
C MET A 1 -12.77 23.11 -16.65
N ASN A 2 -11.80 23.37 -15.78
CA ASN A 2 -10.38 23.33 -16.15
C ASN A 2 -10.00 21.89 -16.49
N LYS A 3 -9.59 21.65 -17.74
CA LYS A 3 -8.95 20.41 -18.15
C LYS A 3 -7.67 20.27 -17.33
N VAL A 4 -7.67 19.36 -16.35
CA VAL A 4 -6.46 19.00 -15.60
C VAL A 4 -5.47 18.44 -16.62
N ASN A 5 -4.39 19.18 -16.86
CA ASN A 5 -3.37 18.80 -17.82
C ASN A 5 -2.73 17.48 -17.38
N LEU A 6 -2.92 16.43 -18.17
CA LEU A 6 -2.57 15.04 -17.83
C LEU A 6 -1.07 14.75 -18.00
N GLU A 7 -0.28 15.73 -18.44
CA GLU A 7 1.12 15.62 -18.87
C GLU A 7 2.14 16.28 -17.94
N ASN A 8 1.81 16.55 -16.67
CA ASN A 8 2.83 17.05 -15.74
C ASN A 8 3.74 15.88 -15.25
N PRO A 9 5.03 15.83 -15.64
CA PRO A 9 5.97 14.76 -15.25
C PRO A 9 6.23 14.71 -13.73
N ASP A 10 5.90 15.76 -12.97
CA ASP A 10 6.06 15.77 -11.51
C ASP A 10 4.86 15.19 -10.75
N CYS A 11 3.77 14.82 -11.44
CA CYS A 11 2.56 14.30 -10.82
C CYS A 11 2.72 12.82 -10.43
N LYS A 12 2.52 12.50 -9.15
CA LYS A 12 2.51 11.11 -8.66
C LYS A 12 1.16 10.47 -8.98
N GLN A 13 1.19 9.19 -9.32
CA GLN A 13 0.00 8.38 -9.57
C GLN A 13 -0.09 7.30 -8.51
N ILE A 14 -1.24 7.16 -7.88
CA ILE A 14 -1.57 5.99 -7.07
C ILE A 14 -2.42 5.06 -7.91
N VAL A 15 -1.99 3.80 -7.97
CA VAL A 15 -2.77 2.70 -8.51
C VAL A 15 -3.08 1.77 -7.34
N CYS A 16 -4.36 1.52 -7.07
CA CYS A 16 -4.79 0.58 -6.04
C CYS A 16 -5.51 -0.60 -6.71
N ILE A 17 -5.19 -1.82 -6.31
CA ILE A 17 -5.87 -3.04 -6.74
C ILE A 17 -6.60 -3.60 -5.54
N SER A 18 -7.89 -3.91 -5.67
CA SER A 18 -8.67 -4.55 -4.60
C SER A 18 -9.92 -5.22 -5.15
N LYS A 19 -10.24 -6.44 -4.69
CA LYS A 19 -11.41 -7.22 -5.14
C LYS A 19 -11.48 -7.35 -6.68
N GLY A 20 -10.34 -7.53 -7.35
CA GLY A 20 -10.25 -7.56 -8.82
C GLY A 20 -10.53 -6.23 -9.52
N ASN A 21 -10.71 -5.13 -8.77
CA ASN A 21 -10.90 -3.79 -9.30
C ASN A 21 -9.60 -2.98 -9.23
N LEU A 22 -9.41 -2.11 -10.22
CA LEU A 22 -8.30 -1.18 -10.30
C LEU A 22 -8.81 0.25 -10.08
N TYR A 23 -8.15 0.98 -9.18
CA TYR A 23 -8.45 2.37 -8.85
C TYR A 23 -7.24 3.24 -9.17
N LEU A 24 -7.41 4.22 -10.04
CA LEU A 24 -6.36 5.18 -10.40
C LEU A 24 -6.64 6.55 -9.77
N SER A 25 -5.68 7.07 -9.03
CA SER A 25 -5.72 8.39 -8.42
C SER A 25 -4.51 9.23 -8.85
N LYS A 26 -4.75 10.49 -9.22
CA LYS A 26 -3.68 11.45 -9.50
C LYS A 26 -3.48 12.36 -8.29
N ILE A 27 -2.22 12.63 -7.97
CA ILE A 27 -1.87 13.38 -6.77
C ILE A 27 -1.03 14.58 -7.20
N SER A 28 -1.66 15.75 -7.17
CA SER A 28 -0.95 17.02 -7.19
C SER A 28 -0.32 17.29 -5.83
N ASP A 29 0.78 18.03 -5.78
CA ASP A 29 1.55 18.27 -4.56
C ASP A 29 0.77 18.93 -3.40
N ASN A 30 -0.43 19.48 -3.64
CA ASN A 30 -1.23 20.21 -2.64
C ASN A 30 -2.73 19.85 -2.57
N VAL A 31 -3.19 18.72 -3.12
CA VAL A 31 -4.65 18.40 -3.11
C VAL A 31 -4.89 16.94 -2.78
N ALA A 32 -5.94 16.70 -1.98
CA ALA A 32 -6.51 15.38 -1.71
C ALA A 32 -6.66 14.57 -3.00
N PRO A 33 -6.44 13.23 -2.98
CA PRO A 33 -6.46 12.40 -4.17
C PRO A 33 -7.77 12.59 -4.95
N ILE A 34 -7.64 12.95 -6.24
CA ILE A 34 -8.77 13.03 -7.15
C ILE A 34 -8.94 11.63 -7.75
N PHE A 35 -10.04 10.97 -7.38
CA PHE A 35 -10.42 9.64 -7.83
C PHE A 35 -10.90 9.71 -9.27
N ILE A 36 -10.19 9.05 -10.20
CA ILE A 36 -10.60 8.99 -11.61
C ILE A 36 -11.08 7.56 -11.91
N SER A 37 -12.41 7.40 -11.82
CA SER A 37 -13.28 6.31 -12.28
C SER A 37 -13.32 4.99 -11.49
N ASN A 38 -14.56 4.54 -11.24
CA ASN A 38 -14.99 3.21 -10.80
C ASN A 38 -15.46 2.40 -12.02
N ASN A 39 -14.54 1.99 -12.89
CA ASN A 39 -14.81 0.94 -13.87
C ASN A 39 -13.62 0.00 -13.85
N LEU A 40 -13.86 -1.30 -14.11
CA LEU A 40 -12.79 -2.27 -14.41
C LEU A 40 -11.88 -1.63 -15.47
N LEU A 41 -10.77 -1.04 -15.05
CA LEU A 41 -9.67 -0.75 -15.95
C LEU A 41 -9.16 -2.12 -16.36
N ASP A 42 -9.25 -2.37 -17.65
CA ASP A 42 -8.69 -3.54 -18.30
C ASP A 42 -7.24 -3.70 -17.82
N ILE A 43 -6.86 -4.94 -17.47
CA ILE A 43 -5.54 -5.32 -16.96
C ILE A 43 -4.43 -4.78 -17.90
N SER A 44 -4.78 -4.52 -19.16
CA SER A 44 -3.96 -3.80 -20.15
C SER A 44 -3.38 -2.46 -19.67
N TYR A 45 -4.01 -1.69 -18.78
CA TYR A 45 -3.39 -0.47 -18.21
C TYR A 45 -2.22 -0.81 -17.27
N LEU A 46 -2.39 -1.83 -16.43
CA LEU A 46 -1.29 -2.35 -15.63
C LEU A 46 -0.23 -2.94 -16.53
N GLU A 47 -0.58 -3.78 -17.52
CA GLU A 47 0.38 -4.37 -18.47
C GLU A 47 1.22 -3.30 -19.21
N ASN A 48 0.62 -2.16 -19.54
CA ASN A 48 1.30 -1.03 -20.16
C ASN A 48 2.20 -0.24 -19.20
N LEU A 49 1.92 -0.27 -17.88
CA LEU A 49 2.69 0.44 -16.86
C LEU A 49 3.81 -0.44 -16.27
N LEU A 50 3.52 -1.73 -16.07
CA LEU A 50 4.36 -2.83 -15.62
C LEU A 50 3.71 -4.14 -16.10
N SER A 51 4.33 -4.94 -16.97
CA SER A 51 3.80 -6.28 -17.27
C SER A 51 3.51 -7.03 -15.95
N TYR A 52 2.29 -7.56 -15.77
CA TYR A 52 1.84 -8.13 -14.48
C TYR A 52 2.85 -9.13 -13.90
N ASP A 53 3.46 -9.96 -14.75
CA ASP A 53 4.48 -10.93 -14.35
C ASP A 53 5.73 -10.31 -13.68
N LYS A 54 6.03 -9.04 -13.99
CA LYS A 54 7.20 -8.31 -13.47
C LYS A 54 6.89 -7.43 -12.27
N ILE A 55 5.63 -7.29 -11.84
CA ILE A 55 5.29 -6.40 -10.73
C ILE A 55 5.93 -6.90 -9.42
N SER A 56 5.92 -8.22 -9.20
CA SER A 56 6.55 -8.86 -8.04
C SER A 56 8.06 -8.62 -8.02
N GLU A 57 8.71 -8.72 -9.18
CA GLU A 57 10.15 -8.45 -9.35
C GLU A 57 10.46 -6.96 -9.14
N THR A 58 9.64 -6.07 -9.69
CA THR A 58 9.82 -4.63 -9.53
C THR A 58 9.68 -4.21 -8.07
N VAL A 59 8.65 -4.71 -7.37
CA VAL A 59 8.49 -4.51 -5.93
C VAL A 59 9.69 -5.07 -5.16
N TYR A 60 10.11 -6.29 -5.49
CA TYR A 60 11.29 -6.89 -4.87
C TYR A 60 12.54 -6.01 -5.04
N LEU A 61 12.76 -5.45 -6.23
CA LEU A 61 13.91 -4.58 -6.51
C LEU A 61 13.89 -3.27 -5.72
N ILE A 62 12.74 -2.60 -5.61
CA ILE A 62 12.65 -1.34 -4.83
C ILE A 62 12.80 -1.58 -3.32
N CYS A 63 12.47 -2.77 -2.85
CA CYS A 63 12.54 -3.14 -1.44
C CYS A 63 13.78 -3.97 -1.07
N LYS A 64 14.68 -4.28 -2.01
CA LYS A 64 15.79 -5.25 -1.83
C LYS A 64 16.75 -4.97 -0.66
N ASN A 65 16.82 -3.71 -0.23
CA ASN A 65 17.68 -3.26 0.87
C ASN A 65 16.92 -3.15 2.21
N ASP A 66 15.64 -3.49 2.24
CA ASP A 66 14.82 -3.52 3.44
C ASP A 66 14.95 -4.89 4.11
N ILE A 67 15.42 -4.91 5.36
CA ILE A 67 15.61 -6.14 6.13
C ILE A 67 14.28 -6.83 6.47
N TYR A 68 13.16 -6.11 6.39
CA TYR A 68 11.82 -6.61 6.61
C TYR A 68 11.12 -7.04 5.31
N ALA A 69 11.79 -6.92 4.15
CA ALA A 69 11.18 -7.22 2.87
C ALA A 69 10.70 -8.69 2.77
N PRO A 70 9.51 -8.94 2.21
CA PRO A 70 9.09 -10.28 1.87
C PRO A 70 9.99 -10.88 0.78
N SER A 71 10.13 -12.20 0.77
CA SER A 71 10.83 -12.89 -0.32
C SER A 71 10.08 -12.70 -1.65
N LEU A 72 10.81 -12.77 -2.77
CA LEU A 72 10.20 -12.72 -4.11
C LEU A 72 9.10 -13.78 -4.29
N ASN A 73 9.26 -14.97 -3.72
CA ASN A 73 8.25 -16.03 -3.80
C ASN A 73 6.96 -15.66 -3.05
N LEU A 74 7.08 -15.00 -1.89
CA LEU A 74 5.90 -14.52 -1.16
C LEU A 74 5.19 -13.41 -1.94
N LEU A 75 5.95 -12.48 -2.54
CA LEU A 75 5.39 -11.46 -3.42
C LEU A 75 4.65 -12.10 -4.59
N LYS A 76 5.28 -13.01 -5.34
CA LYS A 76 4.63 -13.74 -6.44
C LYS A 76 3.31 -14.37 -6.01
N LYS A 77 3.32 -15.12 -4.91
CA LYS A 77 2.11 -15.75 -4.36
C LYS A 77 1.03 -14.74 -3.98
N PHE A 78 1.40 -13.58 -3.41
CA PHE A 78 0.46 -12.50 -3.13
C PHE A 78 -0.20 -11.99 -4.41
N TYR A 79 0.57 -11.76 -5.48
CA TYR A 79 0.03 -11.32 -6.77
C TYR A 79 -0.87 -12.37 -7.43
N ASP A 80 -0.51 -13.64 -7.37
CA ASP A 80 -1.37 -14.72 -7.87
C ASP A 80 -2.74 -14.70 -7.18
N ASN A 81 -2.79 -14.32 -5.90
CA ASN A 81 -4.01 -14.26 -5.11
C ASN A 81 -4.78 -12.94 -5.21
N LEU A 82 -4.15 -11.86 -5.69
CA LEU A 82 -4.72 -10.51 -5.72
C LEU A 82 -5.99 -10.43 -6.58
N ASN A 83 -6.09 -11.29 -7.61
CA ASN A 83 -7.20 -11.35 -8.56
C ASN A 83 -8.20 -12.48 -8.29
N LEU A 84 -8.02 -13.28 -7.25
CA LEU A 84 -8.98 -14.34 -6.92
C LEU A 84 -10.32 -13.75 -6.46
N GLU A 85 -11.41 -14.46 -6.76
CA GLU A 85 -12.75 -14.10 -6.28
C GLU A 85 -12.76 -14.02 -4.76
N GLN A 86 -13.09 -12.84 -4.25
CA GLN A 86 -13.03 -12.50 -2.84
C GLN A 86 -14.35 -11.88 -2.41
N ASN A 87 -14.85 -12.31 -1.27
CA ASN A 87 -16.09 -11.80 -0.73
C ASN A 87 -15.88 -10.40 -0.14
N SER A 88 -16.96 -9.63 -0.03
CA SER A 88 -16.92 -8.23 0.42
C SER A 88 -16.25 -8.02 1.77
N SER A 89 -16.24 -9.04 2.65
CA SER A 89 -15.67 -9.02 4.00
C SER A 89 -14.28 -9.64 4.14
N CYS A 90 -13.73 -10.29 3.11
CA CYS A 90 -12.39 -10.88 3.18
C CYS A 90 -11.69 -10.70 1.84
N PHE A 91 -10.71 -9.79 1.78
CA PHE A 91 -10.02 -9.50 0.53
C PHE A 91 -8.62 -8.90 0.70
N LEU A 92 -7.77 -9.15 -0.28
CA LEU A 92 -6.44 -8.58 -0.47
C LEU A 92 -6.53 -7.28 -1.29
N GLY A 93 -5.62 -6.38 -0.99
CA GLY A 93 -5.40 -5.18 -1.78
C GLY A 93 -3.95 -4.75 -1.81
N ALA A 94 -3.61 -3.97 -2.83
CA ALA A 94 -2.29 -3.38 -2.99
C ALA A 94 -2.41 -1.94 -3.47
N ILE A 95 -1.53 -1.09 -2.98
CA ILE A 95 -1.34 0.30 -3.40
C ILE A 95 0.06 0.42 -4.00
N PHE A 96 0.12 0.98 -5.19
CA PHE A 96 1.33 1.28 -5.94
C PHE A 96 1.43 2.78 -6.14
N VAL A 97 2.61 3.34 -5.91
CA VAL A 97 2.89 4.75 -6.23
C VAL A 97 3.87 4.78 -7.38
N PHE A 98 3.49 5.46 -8.45
CA PHE A 98 4.32 5.70 -9.62
C PHE A 98 4.70 7.18 -9.73
N GLN A 99 5.94 7.41 -10.18
CA GLN A 99 6.39 8.73 -10.62
C GLN A 99 7.21 8.57 -11.90
N ASN A 100 6.86 9.31 -12.97
CA ASN A 100 7.49 9.17 -14.28
C ASN A 100 7.52 7.71 -14.79
N LYS A 101 6.40 6.98 -14.65
CA LYS A 101 6.24 5.54 -14.97
C LYS A 101 7.10 4.57 -14.15
N ASN A 102 7.91 5.06 -13.22
CA ASN A 102 8.68 4.19 -12.32
C ASN A 102 7.87 3.90 -11.07
N LEU A 103 7.83 2.64 -10.65
CA LEU A 103 7.29 2.27 -9.35
C LEU A 103 8.24 2.78 -8.26
N ILE A 104 7.73 3.62 -7.36
CA ILE A 104 8.53 4.23 -6.29
C ILE A 104 8.09 3.79 -4.90
N ALA A 105 6.89 3.23 -4.75
CA ALA A 105 6.43 2.70 -3.47
C ALA A 105 5.33 1.66 -3.65
N PHE A 106 5.21 0.81 -2.63
CA PHE A 106 4.27 -0.30 -2.57
C PHE A 106 3.74 -0.47 -1.15
N LEU A 107 2.47 -0.83 -1.03
CA LEU A 107 1.84 -1.27 0.21
C LEU A 107 0.86 -2.39 -0.13
N ASN A 108 0.93 -3.54 0.54
CA ASN A 108 -0.14 -4.53 0.51
C ASN A 108 -0.83 -4.66 1.86
N PHE A 109 -2.10 -5.01 1.78
CA PHE A 109 -2.97 -5.15 2.93
C PHE A 109 -3.98 -6.27 2.71
N ASN A 110 -4.48 -6.80 3.80
CA ASN A 110 -5.59 -7.74 3.85
C ASN A 110 -6.73 -7.12 4.66
N VAL A 111 -7.97 -7.25 4.20
CA VAL A 111 -9.15 -6.89 4.97
C VAL A 111 -9.84 -8.17 5.40
N THR A 112 -10.10 -8.31 6.69
CA THR A 112 -10.81 -9.44 7.29
C THR A 112 -11.87 -8.90 8.25
N TYR A 113 -13.14 -9.02 7.86
CA TYR A 113 -14.30 -8.46 8.54
C TYR A 113 -14.14 -6.95 8.81
N GLU A 114 -13.79 -6.60 10.04
CA GLU A 114 -13.70 -5.22 10.53
C GLU A 114 -12.27 -4.67 10.56
N ASP A 115 -11.30 -5.50 10.19
CA ASP A 115 -9.88 -5.21 10.36
C ASP A 115 -9.22 -5.11 8.99
N CYS A 116 -8.44 -4.04 8.79
CA CYS A 116 -7.49 -3.94 7.69
C CYS A 116 -6.08 -4.12 8.25
N GLU A 117 -5.36 -5.14 7.81
CA GLU A 117 -3.99 -5.40 8.23
C GLU A 117 -3.03 -5.04 7.10
N ILE A 118 -2.09 -4.13 7.38
CA ILE A 118 -0.98 -3.84 6.47
C ILE A 118 0.07 -4.93 6.66
N GLU A 119 0.30 -5.73 5.64
CA GLU A 119 1.32 -6.79 5.67
C GLU A 119 2.71 -6.22 5.41
N TYR A 120 2.83 -5.31 4.44
CA TYR A 120 4.10 -4.70 4.11
C TYR A 120 3.92 -3.34 3.42
N ILE A 121 4.84 -2.41 3.71
CA ILE A 121 4.90 -1.08 3.13
C ILE A 121 6.35 -0.71 2.87
N CYS A 122 6.65 -0.23 1.66
CA CYS A 122 8.00 0.09 1.23
C CYS A 122 8.00 1.30 0.30
N VAL A 123 9.04 2.13 0.42
CA VAL A 123 9.32 3.27 -0.46
C VAL A 123 10.75 3.11 -0.94
N SER A 124 10.99 3.26 -2.23
CA SER A 124 12.34 3.21 -2.80
C SER A 124 13.23 4.28 -2.16
N ASN A 125 14.53 3.97 -2.02
CA ASN A 125 15.45 4.80 -1.24
C ASN A 125 15.49 6.28 -1.70
N ASP A 126 15.41 6.54 -3.00
CA ASP A 126 15.46 7.88 -3.58
C ASP A 126 14.19 8.72 -3.28
N PHE A 127 13.13 8.08 -2.79
CA PHE A 127 11.83 8.68 -2.51
C PHE A 127 11.44 8.62 -1.02
N LYS A 128 12.31 8.07 -0.16
CA LYS A 128 12.15 8.14 1.30
C LYS A 128 12.21 9.58 1.80
N LYS A 129 11.59 9.83 2.95
CA LYS A 129 11.51 11.16 3.60
C LYS A 129 10.80 12.25 2.79
N LYS A 130 10.09 11.89 1.70
CA LYS A 130 9.29 12.81 0.86
C LYS A 130 7.77 12.65 1.07
N GLY A 131 7.34 12.07 2.20
CA GLY A 131 5.92 11.87 2.52
C GLY A 131 5.21 10.75 1.76
N VAL A 132 5.90 9.96 0.93
CA VAL A 132 5.28 8.91 0.08
C VAL A 132 4.59 7.82 0.91
N ALA A 133 5.20 7.36 2.01
CA ALA A 133 4.56 6.39 2.90
C ALA A 133 3.32 6.98 3.60
N THR A 134 3.41 8.24 4.05
CA THR A 134 2.25 8.98 4.61
C THR A 134 1.11 9.05 3.62
N LEU A 135 1.41 9.31 2.35
CA LEU A 135 0.44 9.38 1.27
C LEU A 135 -0.31 8.05 1.08
N MET A 136 0.41 6.93 1.04
CA MET A 136 -0.22 5.60 0.92
C MET A 136 -1.09 5.27 2.14
N LEU A 137 -0.67 5.63 3.35
CA LEU A 137 -1.44 5.40 4.58
C LEU A 137 -2.71 6.25 4.65
N PHE A 138 -2.66 7.50 4.20
CA PHE A 138 -3.87 8.32 4.08
C PHE A 138 -4.81 7.81 2.99
N TYR A 139 -4.26 7.35 1.86
CA TYR A 139 -5.05 6.71 0.82
C TYR A 139 -5.74 5.45 1.35
N LEU A 140 -5.02 4.58 2.08
CA LEU A 140 -5.60 3.37 2.65
C LEU A 140 -6.71 3.69 3.66
N ASP A 141 -6.50 4.67 4.54
CA ASP A 141 -7.52 5.13 5.50
C ASP A 141 -8.82 5.56 4.80
N ASP A 142 -8.71 6.40 3.76
CA ASP A 142 -9.86 6.84 2.96
C ASP A 142 -10.48 5.68 2.14
N PHE A 143 -9.66 4.79 1.60
CA PHE A 143 -10.09 3.59 0.88
C PHE A 143 -10.93 2.67 1.78
N CYS A 144 -10.46 2.35 2.99
CA CYS A 144 -11.17 1.53 3.95
C CYS A 144 -12.52 2.14 4.33
N LYS A 145 -12.57 3.47 4.54
CA LYS A 145 -13.81 4.20 4.82
C LYS A 145 -14.84 4.13 3.70
N LYS A 146 -14.39 4.11 2.43
CA LYS A 146 -15.29 4.18 1.26
C LYS A 146 -15.74 2.82 0.74
N ILE A 147 -14.83 1.84 0.65
CA ILE A 147 -15.05 0.61 -0.14
C ILE A 147 -15.38 -0.61 0.73
N ALA A 148 -15.13 -0.55 2.03
CA ALA A 148 -15.47 -1.64 2.93
C ALA A 148 -16.95 -1.63 3.40
N ASN A 149 -17.86 -0.91 2.71
CA ASN A 149 -19.25 -0.72 3.13
C ASN A 149 -19.39 -0.27 4.60
N ASN A 150 -18.44 0.52 5.10
CA ASN A 150 -18.34 0.97 6.50
C ASN A 150 -18.08 -0.14 7.55
N ASN A 151 -17.62 -1.34 7.15
CA ASN A 151 -17.38 -2.42 8.11
C ASN A 151 -15.98 -2.39 8.72
N VAL A 152 -14.98 -1.77 8.07
CA VAL A 152 -13.62 -1.69 8.63
C VAL A 152 -13.58 -0.59 9.70
N ASN A 153 -13.25 -0.99 10.92
CA ASN A 153 -13.21 -0.15 12.11
C ASN A 153 -11.78 0.23 12.52
N LYS A 154 -10.79 -0.50 12.02
CA LYS A 154 -9.37 -0.26 12.35
C LYS A 154 -8.41 -0.76 11.30
N ILE A 155 -7.23 -0.15 11.30
CA ILE A 155 -6.05 -0.57 10.56
C ILE A 155 -5.01 -1.07 11.56
N LEU A 156 -4.49 -2.27 11.35
CA LEU A 156 -3.41 -2.88 12.11
C LEU A 156 -2.14 -3.01 11.26
N LEU A 157 -0.99 -3.03 11.93
CA LEU A 157 0.27 -3.37 11.30
C LEU A 157 1.26 -3.93 12.33
N GLU A 158 2.30 -4.56 11.81
CA GLU A 158 3.44 -5.04 12.58
C GLU A 158 4.69 -4.26 12.18
N VAL A 159 5.54 -3.94 13.17
CA VAL A 159 6.80 -3.24 12.92
C VAL A 159 7.89 -3.72 13.86
N GLY A 160 9.09 -3.97 13.33
CA GLY A 160 10.28 -4.26 14.15
C GLY A 160 10.55 -3.17 15.17
N GLU A 161 10.82 -3.56 16.41
CA GLU A 161 11.06 -2.62 17.51
C GLU A 161 12.24 -1.67 17.24
N ASN A 162 13.19 -2.07 16.39
CA ASN A 162 14.34 -1.24 16.00
C ASN A 162 14.08 -0.39 14.75
N ASN A 163 12.93 -0.52 14.08
CA ASN A 163 12.55 0.29 12.93
C ASN A 163 12.00 1.67 13.35
N LEU A 164 12.87 2.46 13.99
CA LEU A 164 12.53 3.79 14.51
C LEU A 164 11.90 4.72 13.44
N PRO A 165 12.36 4.75 12.17
CA PRO A 165 11.72 5.58 11.15
C PRO A 165 10.25 5.22 10.90
N ALA A 166 9.93 3.92 10.79
CA ALA A 166 8.55 3.47 10.60
C ALA A 166 7.70 3.72 11.85
N ILE A 167 8.23 3.40 13.04
CA ILE A 167 7.54 3.66 14.31
C ILE A 167 7.18 5.14 14.46
N HIS A 168 8.09 6.06 14.15
CA HIS A 168 7.81 7.50 14.20
C HIS A 168 6.75 7.93 13.19
N LEU A 169 6.79 7.39 11.96
CA LEU A 169 5.75 7.62 10.96
C LEU A 169 4.38 7.17 11.47
N TYR A 170 4.27 5.94 11.97
CA TYR A 170 3.00 5.39 12.43
C TYR A 170 2.44 6.16 13.64
N LYS A 171 3.28 6.49 14.63
CA LYS A 171 2.88 7.32 15.77
C LYS A 171 2.38 8.70 15.34
N LYS A 172 3.04 9.35 14.37
CA LYS A 172 2.59 10.64 13.80
C LYS A 172 1.22 10.53 13.13
N LEU A 173 0.87 9.35 12.65
CA LEU A 173 -0.42 9.05 12.00
C LEU A 173 -1.43 8.40 12.95
N ASN A 174 -1.24 8.55 14.26
CA ASN A 174 -2.13 8.10 15.33
C ASN A 174 -2.29 6.57 15.43
N PHE A 175 -1.30 5.80 14.96
CA PHE A 175 -1.19 4.40 15.32
C PHE A 175 -0.64 4.27 16.74
N ASN A 176 -1.29 3.46 17.57
CA ASN A 176 -0.93 3.22 18.95
C ASN A 176 -0.49 1.76 19.13
N LYS A 177 0.51 1.52 19.98
CA LYS A 177 0.92 0.14 20.32
C LYS A 177 -0.19 -0.53 21.12
N VAL A 178 -0.65 -1.68 20.63
CA VAL A 178 -1.66 -2.51 21.30
C VAL A 178 -1.08 -3.82 21.84
N SER A 179 0.02 -4.31 21.25
CA SER A 179 0.67 -5.53 21.69
C SER A 179 2.14 -5.60 21.23
N GLU A 180 2.83 -6.66 21.64
CA GLU A 180 4.20 -6.99 21.27
C GLU A 180 4.36 -8.50 21.09
N ARG A 181 4.98 -8.93 20.00
CA ARG A 181 5.37 -10.32 19.77
C ARG A 181 6.87 -10.47 19.99
N LYS A 182 7.24 -11.27 20.97
CA LYS A 182 8.66 -11.48 21.33
C LYS A 182 9.36 -12.35 20.29
N LYS A 183 10.60 -11.97 19.93
CA LYS A 183 11.48 -12.71 19.00
C LYS A 183 10.78 -13.09 17.68
N TYR A 184 10.01 -12.16 17.12
CA TYR A 184 9.17 -12.40 15.95
C TYR A 184 9.97 -12.44 14.65
N TYR A 185 10.93 -11.52 14.48
CA TYR A 185 11.77 -11.48 13.29
C TYR A 185 12.97 -12.43 13.42
N LYS A 186 13.56 -12.83 12.28
CA LYS A 186 14.64 -13.83 12.19
C LYS A 186 15.87 -13.51 13.04
N ASN A 187 16.14 -12.23 13.25
CA ASN A 187 17.21 -11.70 14.11
C ASN A 187 16.84 -11.70 15.60
N SER A 188 15.78 -12.40 16.01
CA SER A 188 15.21 -12.38 17.37
C SER A 188 14.70 -11.02 17.84
N GLU A 189 14.48 -10.08 16.90
CA GLU A 189 13.86 -8.78 17.17
C GLU A 189 12.37 -8.94 17.45
N ASN A 190 11.86 -8.18 18.43
CA ASN A 190 10.43 -8.16 18.71
C ASN A 190 9.66 -7.37 17.64
N ALA A 191 8.41 -7.75 17.42
CA ALA A 191 7.47 -6.94 16.62
C ALA A 191 6.52 -6.20 17.54
N LEU A 192 6.35 -4.90 17.29
CA LEU A 192 5.30 -4.10 17.87
C LEU A 192 4.06 -4.23 17.00
N ILE A 193 2.92 -4.51 17.62
CA ILE A 193 1.62 -4.48 16.94
C ILE A 193 1.00 -3.12 17.19
N LEU A 194 0.78 -2.36 16.12
CA LEU A 194 0.20 -1.02 16.18
C LEU A 194 -1.20 -1.02 15.55
N GLU A 195 -2.10 -0.20 16.11
CA GLU A 195 -3.48 -0.07 15.67
C GLU A 195 -3.85 1.41 15.50
N LYS A 196 -4.60 1.72 14.44
CA LYS A 196 -5.30 2.99 14.27
C LYS A 196 -6.79 2.70 14.03
N LYS A 197 -7.66 3.26 14.86
CA LYS A 197 -9.12 3.25 14.62
C LYS A 197 -9.47 4.22 13.50
N ILE A 198 -10.41 3.85 12.63
CA ILE A 198 -10.79 4.65 11.45
C ILE A 198 -12.27 5.04 11.46
#